data_AF-A0AAD5MBM8-F1
#
_entry.id   AF-A0AAD5MBM8-F1
#
_cell.length_a   1.000
_cell.length_b   1.000
_cell.length_c   1.000
_cell.angle_alpha   90.00
_cell.angle_beta   90.00
_cell.angle_gamma   90.00
#
_symmetry.space_group_name_H-M   'P 1'
#
loop_
_entity.id
_entity.type
_entity.pdbx_description
1 polymer ?
#
loop_
_entity_poly.entity_id
_entity_poly.type
_entity_poly.pdbx_seq_one_letter_code
_entity_poly.pdbx_strand_id
1 'polypeptide(L)'
;MRLRNQQPQQGPCAEQETAKNREKLEKLRYEILQNNHIAEEMTKRLENTRKRDVDRVLIVRRIMEMTASIQKQNEEINKRELKWLTQTLHRTFTTIEEALFKEVEDQKGEQAYKLFGKLHLSCMASVEAIERNGALVRQNEELIDLIEIEKQNRFDDQLKRIQADLDVIVMENKKLENVLAKDSI
;
A
#
# COMPACT_ATOMS: atom_id res chain seq x y z
N MET A 1 24.65 69.34 -60.47
CA MET A 1 25.15 68.00 -60.87
C MET A 1 26.25 67.54 -59.92
N ARG A 2 26.31 66.22 -59.72
CA ARG A 2 27.32 65.42 -58.99
C ARG A 2 27.04 65.15 -57.51
N LEU A 3 26.17 64.16 -57.31
CA LEU A 3 26.26 63.16 -56.25
C LEU A 3 27.66 62.50 -56.29
N ARG A 4 28.35 62.41 -55.15
CA ARG A 4 29.40 61.41 -54.94
C ARG A 4 29.55 61.05 -53.46
N ASN A 5 28.91 59.94 -53.12
CA ASN A 5 29.28 58.92 -52.13
C ASN A 5 29.90 59.37 -50.80
N GLN A 6 29.07 59.42 -49.76
CA GLN A 6 29.51 59.09 -48.41
C GLN A 6 29.80 57.58 -48.36
N GLN A 7 31.08 57.19 -48.30
CA GLN A 7 31.44 55.86 -47.81
C GLN A 7 31.32 55.87 -46.27
N PRO A 8 30.65 54.89 -45.65
CA PRO A 8 30.80 54.71 -44.21
C PRO A 8 32.20 54.14 -43.96
N GLN A 9 33.07 54.93 -43.33
CA GLN A 9 34.28 54.40 -42.69
C GLN A 9 33.84 53.50 -41.53
N GLN A 10 33.73 52.20 -41.79
CA GLN A 10 33.68 51.20 -40.74
C GLN A 10 35.09 51.11 -40.14
N GLY A 11 35.24 51.64 -38.92
CA GLY A 11 36.49 51.53 -38.18
C GLY A 11 36.78 50.09 -37.76
N PRO A 12 38.05 49.73 -37.50
CA PRO A 12 38.50 48.38 -37.13
C PRO A 12 37.85 47.80 -35.85
N CYS A 13 37.08 48.61 -35.11
CA CYS A 13 36.34 48.21 -33.92
C CYS A 13 35.07 47.39 -34.22
N ALA A 14 34.33 47.73 -35.30
CA ALA A 14 33.07 47.06 -35.64
C ALA A 14 33.28 45.65 -36.22
N GLU A 15 34.36 45.43 -36.96
CA GLU A 15 34.76 44.12 -37.47
C GLU A 15 35.19 43.16 -36.35
N GLN A 16 35.87 43.68 -35.33
CA GLN A 16 36.27 42.88 -34.18
C GLN A 16 35.07 42.45 -33.32
N GLU A 17 34.06 43.30 -33.18
CA GLU A 17 32.84 43.00 -32.43
C GLU A 17 31.94 42.02 -33.18
N THR A 18 31.80 42.17 -34.50
CA THR A 18 31.09 41.19 -35.35
C THR A 18 31.77 39.82 -35.38
N ALA A 19 33.11 39.77 -35.37
CA ALA A 19 33.86 38.52 -35.25
C ALA A 19 33.64 37.82 -33.89
N LYS A 20 33.69 38.57 -32.78
CA LYS A 20 33.38 38.05 -31.42
C LYS A 20 31.95 37.54 -31.31
N ASN A 21 30.99 38.24 -31.90
CA ASN A 21 29.59 37.82 -31.91
C ASN A 21 29.39 36.54 -32.76
N ARG A 22 30.11 36.39 -33.88
CA ARG A 22 30.10 35.17 -34.68
C ARG A 22 30.66 33.98 -33.91
N GLU A 23 31.75 34.15 -33.18
CA GLU A 23 32.34 33.10 -32.34
C GLU A 23 31.38 32.65 -31.22
N LYS A 24 30.73 33.61 -30.55
CA LYS A 24 29.69 33.32 -29.54
C LYS A 24 28.50 32.58 -30.14
N LEU A 25 28.08 32.95 -31.35
CA LEU A 25 26.98 32.27 -32.04
C LEU A 25 27.33 30.82 -32.37
N GLU A 26 28.55 30.54 -32.83
CA GLU A 26 29.00 29.16 -33.09
C GLU A 26 29.11 28.34 -31.81
N LYS A 27 29.62 28.92 -30.72
CA LYS A 27 29.63 28.26 -29.40
C LYS A 27 28.22 27.92 -28.93
N LEU A 28 27.29 28.88 -29.03
CA LEU A 28 25.89 28.67 -28.65
C LEU A 28 25.21 27.59 -29.51
N ARG A 29 25.51 27.56 -30.82
CA ARG A 29 25.01 26.52 -31.74
C ARG A 29 25.52 25.14 -31.35
N TYR A 30 26.80 25.03 -31.00
CA TYR A 30 27.38 23.78 -30.52
C TYR A 30 26.73 23.32 -29.22
N GLU A 31 26.54 24.22 -28.25
CA GLU A 31 25.86 23.92 -26.98
C GLU A 31 24.41 23.50 -27.19
N ILE A 32 23.67 24.14 -28.11
CA ILE A 32 22.29 23.74 -28.45
C ILE A 32 22.27 22.33 -29.04
N LEU A 33 23.18 22.01 -29.97
CA LEU A 33 23.27 20.68 -30.55
C LEU A 33 23.60 19.61 -29.51
N GLN A 34 24.55 19.90 -28.62
CA GLN A 34 24.93 19.01 -27.54
C GLN A 34 23.78 18.81 -26.54
N ASN A 35 23.09 19.88 -26.16
CA ASN A 35 21.95 19.83 -25.24
C ASN A 35 20.78 19.05 -25.86
N ASN A 36 20.50 19.24 -27.15
CA ASN A 36 19.48 18.48 -27.85
C ASN A 36 19.82 16.99 -27.89
N HIS A 37 21.08 16.64 -28.15
CA HIS A 37 21.52 15.25 -28.14
C HIS A 37 21.34 14.60 -26.74
N ILE A 38 21.72 15.32 -25.68
CA ILE A 38 21.52 14.87 -24.29
C ILE A 38 20.03 14.72 -23.98
N ALA A 39 19.18 15.66 -24.40
CA ALA A 39 17.74 15.61 -24.19
C ALA A 39 17.10 14.40 -24.90
N GLU A 40 17.54 14.09 -26.12
CA GLU A 40 17.10 12.89 -26.85
C GLU A 40 17.54 11.60 -26.15
N GLU A 41 18.79 11.52 -25.66
CA GLU A 41 19.25 10.37 -24.88
C GLU A 41 18.43 10.19 -23.59
N MET A 42 18.19 11.28 -22.85
CA MET A 42 17.38 11.28 -21.63
C MET A 42 15.96 10.80 -21.92
N THR A 43 15.35 11.27 -23.00
CA THR A 43 14.00 10.85 -23.43
C THR A 43 13.95 9.35 -23.73
N LYS A 44 14.92 8.83 -24.50
CA LYS A 44 15.03 7.39 -24.79
C LYS A 44 15.20 6.55 -23.52
N ARG A 45 16.01 7.03 -22.55
CA ARG A 45 16.20 6.34 -21.25
C ARG A 45 14.92 6.33 -20.41
N LEU A 46 14.14 7.42 -20.41
CA LEU A 46 12.85 7.49 -19.72
C LEU A 46 11.82 6.54 -20.34
N GLU A 47 11.69 6.50 -21.66
CA GLU A 47 10.77 5.59 -22.35
C GLU A 47 11.09 4.11 -22.06
N ASN A 48 12.38 3.75 -22.07
CA ASN A 48 12.84 2.40 -21.73
C ASN A 48 12.61 2.03 -20.25
N THR A 49 12.58 3.02 -19.35
CA THR A 49 12.28 2.80 -17.93
C THR A 49 10.78 2.62 -17.71
N ARG A 50 9.96 3.45 -18.35
CA ARG A 50 8.49 3.37 -18.27
C ARG A 50 7.94 2.02 -18.75
N LYS A 51 8.52 1.45 -19.81
CA LYS A 51 8.16 0.09 -20.27
C LYS A 51 8.43 -0.98 -19.20
N ARG A 52 9.57 -0.91 -18.52
CA ARG A 52 9.94 -1.85 -17.45
C ARG A 52 9.11 -1.66 -16.18
N ASP A 53 8.65 -0.45 -15.89
CA ASP A 53 7.81 -0.20 -14.72
C ASP A 53 6.41 -0.80 -14.85
N VAL A 54 5.84 -0.85 -16.06
CA VAL A 54 4.58 -1.59 -16.31
C VAL A 54 4.78 -3.08 -16.01
N ASP A 55 5.88 -3.67 -16.46
CA ASP A 55 6.20 -5.07 -16.17
C ASP A 55 6.43 -5.30 -14.67
N ARG A 56 7.08 -4.37 -13.96
CA ARG A 56 7.26 -4.45 -12.50
C ARG A 56 5.94 -4.39 -11.75
N VAL A 57 5.03 -3.47 -12.11
CA VAL A 57 3.71 -3.36 -11.47
C VAL A 57 2.93 -4.66 -11.63
N LEU A 58 2.98 -5.27 -12.82
CA LEU A 58 2.35 -6.57 -13.06
C LEU A 58 3.00 -7.70 -12.24
N ILE A 59 4.33 -7.73 -12.15
CA ILE A 59 5.05 -8.71 -11.32
C ILE A 59 4.68 -8.55 -9.84
N VAL A 60 4.67 -7.32 -9.31
CA VAL A 60 4.30 -7.04 -7.92
C VAL A 60 2.87 -7.46 -7.66
N ARG A 61 1.92 -7.08 -8.54
CA ARG A 61 0.52 -7.51 -8.43
C ARG A 61 0.40 -9.04 -8.43
N ARG A 62 1.11 -9.71 -9.33
CA ARG A 62 1.10 -11.17 -9.41
C ARG A 62 1.66 -11.83 -8.15
N ILE A 63 2.74 -11.27 -7.58
CA ILE A 63 3.31 -11.74 -6.31
C ILE A 63 2.26 -11.58 -5.20
N MET A 64 1.60 -10.43 -5.09
CA MET A 64 0.55 -10.19 -4.09
C MET A 64 -0.61 -11.20 -4.22
N GLU A 65 -1.10 -11.44 -5.45
CA GLU A 65 -2.15 -12.43 -5.71
C GLU A 65 -1.73 -13.86 -5.34
N MET A 66 -0.49 -14.24 -5.63
CA MET A 66 0.06 -15.55 -5.25
C MET A 66 0.21 -15.67 -3.74
N THR A 67 0.70 -14.64 -3.06
CA THR A 67 0.82 -14.62 -1.60
C THR A 67 -0.54 -14.78 -0.92
N ALA A 68 -1.56 -14.03 -1.37
CA ALA A 68 -2.92 -14.17 -0.85
C ALA A 68 -3.50 -15.57 -1.11
N SER A 69 -3.23 -16.15 -2.28
CA SER A 69 -3.66 -17.51 -2.61
C SER A 69 -3.00 -18.56 -1.71
N ILE A 70 -1.70 -18.43 -1.43
CA ILE A 70 -0.95 -19.33 -0.54
C ILE A 70 -1.49 -19.24 0.89
N GLN A 71 -1.79 -18.04 1.38
CA GLN A 71 -2.40 -17.83 2.71
C GLN A 71 -3.74 -18.57 2.82
N LYS A 72 -4.64 -18.35 1.85
CA LYS A 72 -5.94 -19.03 1.81
C LYS A 72 -5.80 -20.56 1.76
N GLN A 73 -4.87 -21.07 0.95
CA GLN A 73 -4.61 -22.50 0.87
C GLN A 73 -4.11 -23.06 2.22
N ASN A 74 -3.21 -22.35 2.89
CA ASN A 74 -2.70 -22.73 4.20
C ASN A 74 -3.81 -22.79 5.26
N GLU A 75 -4.72 -21.80 5.28
CA GLU A 75 -5.89 -21.81 6.16
C GLU A 75 -6.82 -23.00 5.88
N GLU A 76 -7.09 -23.30 4.60
CA GLU A 76 -7.90 -24.44 4.22
C GLU A 76 -7.27 -25.78 4.63
N ILE A 77 -5.95 -25.92 4.47
CA ILE A 77 -5.19 -27.09 4.92
C ILE A 77 -5.32 -27.25 6.43
N ASN A 78 -5.01 -26.21 7.20
CA ASN A 78 -5.09 -26.23 8.66
C ASN A 78 -6.49 -26.61 9.15
N LYS A 79 -7.54 -26.07 8.50
CA LYS A 79 -8.94 -26.40 8.83
C LYS A 79 -9.27 -27.87 8.53
N ARG A 80 -8.78 -28.42 7.41
CA ARG A 80 -8.99 -29.83 7.06
C ARG A 80 -8.25 -30.76 8.01
N GLU A 81 -7.00 -30.44 8.33
CA GLU A 81 -6.18 -31.20 9.27
C GLU A 81 -6.79 -31.23 10.66
N LEU A 82 -7.23 -30.07 11.19
CA LEU A 82 -7.89 -30.00 12.49
C LEU A 82 -9.16 -30.86 12.52
N LYS A 83 -9.98 -30.80 11.46
CA LYS A 83 -11.19 -31.62 11.34
C LYS A 83 -10.85 -33.12 11.31
N TRP A 84 -9.87 -33.51 10.51
CA TRP A 84 -9.43 -34.90 10.40
C TRP A 84 -8.87 -35.42 11.73
N LEU A 85 -8.05 -34.63 12.41
CA LEU A 85 -7.47 -34.97 13.70
C LEU A 85 -8.56 -35.10 14.77
N THR A 86 -9.53 -34.19 14.80
CA THR A 86 -10.66 -34.23 15.73
C THR A 86 -11.51 -35.49 15.53
N GLN A 87 -11.80 -35.86 14.28
CA GLN A 87 -12.52 -37.10 13.97
C GLN A 87 -11.74 -38.35 14.38
N THR A 88 -10.42 -38.35 14.11
CA THR A 88 -9.54 -39.46 14.49
C THR A 88 -9.49 -39.60 16.01
N LEU A 89 -9.31 -38.49 16.72
CA LEU A 89 -9.32 -38.43 18.18
C LEU A 89 -10.62 -38.99 18.77
N HIS A 90 -11.77 -38.59 18.22
CA HIS A 90 -13.06 -39.09 18.69
C HIS A 90 -13.19 -40.60 18.51
N ARG A 91 -12.84 -41.13 17.33
CA ARG A 91 -12.84 -42.59 17.07
C ARG A 91 -11.91 -43.34 18.01
N THR A 92 -10.69 -42.84 18.21
CA THR A 92 -9.73 -43.46 19.13
C THR A 92 -10.25 -43.46 20.56
N PHE A 93 -10.84 -42.36 21.02
CA PHE A 93 -11.46 -42.32 22.34
C PHE A 93 -12.64 -43.29 22.47
N THR A 94 -13.50 -43.40 21.47
CA THR A 94 -14.58 -44.41 21.47
C THR A 94 -14.02 -45.83 21.57
N THR A 95 -12.99 -46.19 20.79
CA THR A 95 -12.37 -47.51 20.86
C THR A 95 -11.75 -47.79 22.24
N ILE A 96 -11.08 -46.81 22.83
CA ILE A 96 -10.50 -46.95 24.18
C ILE A 96 -11.61 -47.08 25.23
N GLU A 97 -12.69 -46.30 25.11
CA GLU A 97 -13.83 -46.36 26.02
C GLU A 97 -14.50 -47.74 25.99
N GLU A 98 -14.73 -48.29 24.80
CA GLU A 98 -15.26 -49.65 24.62
C GLU A 98 -14.35 -50.74 25.20
N ALA A 99 -13.02 -50.57 25.10
CA ALA A 99 -12.05 -51.49 25.68
C ALA A 99 -12.04 -51.39 27.20
N LEU A 100 -11.98 -50.18 27.75
CA LEU A 100 -12.00 -49.93 29.19
C LEU A 100 -13.28 -50.45 29.84
N PHE A 101 -14.44 -50.28 29.19
CA PHE A 101 -15.73 -50.75 29.71
C PHE A 101 -15.79 -52.29 29.88
N LYS A 102 -15.03 -53.05 29.09
CA LYS A 102 -14.96 -54.52 29.18
C LYS A 102 -14.07 -55.02 30.34
N GLU A 103 -13.18 -54.18 30.88
CA GLU A 103 -12.20 -54.55 31.91
C GLU A 103 -12.54 -54.02 33.33
N VAL A 104 -13.73 -53.44 33.54
CA VAL A 104 -14.09 -52.71 34.79
C VAL A 104 -14.42 -53.61 35.98
N GLU A 105 -14.19 -54.92 35.91
CA GLU A 105 -14.51 -55.82 37.05
C GLU A 105 -13.61 -55.56 38.27
N ASP A 106 -12.42 -54.95 38.08
CA ASP A 106 -11.47 -54.62 39.14
C ASP A 106 -11.41 -53.11 39.48
N GLN A 107 -11.08 -52.79 40.73
CA GLN A 107 -10.91 -51.41 41.24
C GLN A 107 -9.93 -50.57 40.40
N LYS A 108 -8.93 -51.21 39.78
CA LYS A 108 -7.96 -50.57 38.87
C LYS A 108 -8.62 -50.14 37.56
N GLY A 109 -9.53 -50.94 37.01
CA GLY A 109 -10.30 -50.62 35.81
C GLY A 109 -11.18 -49.40 36.01
N GLU A 110 -11.85 -49.31 37.18
CA GLU A 110 -12.65 -48.13 37.54
C GLU A 110 -11.80 -46.85 37.64
N GLN A 111 -10.60 -46.95 38.24
CA GLN A 111 -9.67 -45.82 38.32
C GLN A 111 -9.17 -45.39 36.94
N ALA A 112 -8.83 -46.35 36.07
CA ALA A 112 -8.39 -46.09 34.70
C ALA A 112 -9.51 -45.41 33.89
N TYR A 113 -10.76 -45.86 34.01
CA TYR A 113 -11.91 -45.25 33.35
C TYR A 113 -12.13 -43.79 33.79
N LYS A 114 -12.02 -43.50 35.10
CA LYS A 114 -12.12 -42.11 35.61
C LYS A 114 -11.01 -41.21 35.08
N LEU A 115 -9.77 -41.71 35.03
CA LEU A 115 -8.63 -40.96 34.48
C LEU A 115 -8.80 -40.72 32.98
N PHE A 116 -9.28 -41.73 32.25
CA PHE A 116 -9.60 -41.60 30.83
C PHE A 116 -10.67 -40.55 30.57
N GLY A 117 -11.76 -40.53 31.34
CA GLY A 117 -12.80 -39.50 31.22
C GLY A 117 -12.26 -38.07 31.43
N LYS A 118 -11.36 -37.87 32.40
CA LYS A 118 -10.68 -36.57 32.59
C LYS A 118 -9.81 -36.19 31.40
N LEU A 119 -9.05 -37.15 30.85
CA LEU A 119 -8.23 -36.93 29.66
C LEU A 119 -9.11 -36.56 28.46
N HIS A 120 -10.19 -37.32 28.23
CA HIS A 120 -11.15 -37.07 27.15
C HIS A 120 -11.71 -35.65 27.24
N LEU A 121 -12.23 -35.24 28.40
CA LEU A 121 -12.74 -33.89 28.63
C LEU A 121 -11.68 -32.81 28.37
N SER A 122 -10.46 -32.99 28.88
CA SER A 122 -9.36 -32.03 28.68
C SER A 122 -8.97 -31.88 27.21
N CYS A 123 -8.94 -32.98 26.45
CA CYS A 123 -8.65 -32.95 25.03
C CYS A 123 -9.77 -32.27 24.23
N MET A 124 -11.04 -32.54 24.55
CA MET A 124 -12.18 -31.87 23.88
C MET A 124 -12.18 -30.36 24.15
N ALA A 125 -11.92 -29.95 25.39
CA ALA A 125 -11.78 -28.53 25.74
C ALA A 125 -10.63 -27.85 24.97
N SER A 126 -9.54 -28.59 24.73
CA SER A 126 -8.39 -28.08 23.96
C SER A 126 -8.73 -27.93 22.47
N VAL A 127 -9.44 -28.88 21.87
CA VAL A 127 -9.94 -28.78 20.49
C VAL A 127 -10.86 -27.56 20.34
N GLU A 128 -11.82 -27.40 21.25
CA GLU A 128 -12.74 -26.27 21.24
C GLU A 128 -12.00 -24.93 21.38
N ALA A 129 -10.99 -24.86 22.25
CA ALA A 129 -10.17 -23.66 22.42
C ALA A 129 -9.39 -23.33 21.13
N ILE A 130 -8.84 -24.33 20.44
CA ILE A 130 -8.16 -24.14 19.15
C ILE A 130 -9.13 -23.61 18.09
N GLU A 131 -10.33 -24.17 18.00
CA GLU A 131 -11.37 -23.71 17.07
C GLU A 131 -11.78 -22.27 17.34
N ARG A 132 -12.03 -21.93 18.62
CA ARG A 132 -12.34 -20.55 19.05
C ARG A 132 -11.20 -19.59 18.72
N ASN A 133 -9.95 -19.97 19.00
CA ASN A 133 -8.78 -19.14 18.67
C ASN A 133 -8.68 -18.91 17.15
N GLY A 134 -8.90 -19.95 16.34
CA GLY A 134 -8.94 -19.82 14.88
C GLY A 134 -10.03 -18.87 14.38
N ALA A 135 -11.18 -18.82 15.05
CA ALA A 135 -12.24 -17.84 14.74
C ALA A 135 -11.82 -16.41 15.10
N LEU A 136 -11.19 -16.22 16.27
CA LEU A 136 -10.68 -14.92 16.72
C LEU A 136 -9.61 -14.37 15.78
N VAL A 137 -8.69 -15.22 15.30
CA VAL A 137 -7.64 -14.79 14.34
C VAL A 137 -8.27 -14.22 13.07
N ARG A 138 -9.25 -14.91 12.48
CA ARG A 138 -9.95 -14.42 11.27
C ARG A 138 -10.68 -13.10 11.52
N GLN A 139 -11.36 -12.96 12.66
CA GLN A 139 -11.99 -11.70 13.04
C GLN A 139 -10.97 -10.57 13.18
N ASN A 140 -9.78 -10.87 13.70
CA ASN A 140 -8.71 -9.89 13.84
C ASN A 140 -8.20 -9.42 12.46
N GLU A 141 -8.03 -10.36 11.52
CA GLU A 141 -7.66 -10.04 10.14
C GLU A 141 -8.73 -9.19 9.45
N GLU A 142 -10.01 -9.55 9.59
CA GLU A 142 -11.14 -8.73 9.08
C GLU A 142 -11.15 -7.31 9.66
N LEU A 143 -10.87 -7.16 10.96
CA LEU A 143 -10.78 -5.84 11.60
C LEU A 143 -9.60 -5.02 11.09
N ILE A 144 -8.45 -5.66 10.85
CA ILE A 144 -7.27 -5.01 10.26
C ILE A 144 -7.60 -4.49 8.86
N ASP A 145 -8.26 -5.29 8.04
CA ASP A 145 -8.69 -4.90 6.69
C ASP A 145 -9.66 -3.71 6.73
N LEU A 146 -10.63 -3.74 7.66
CA LEU A 146 -11.57 -2.62 7.86
C LEU A 146 -10.85 -1.33 8.29
N ILE A 147 -9.86 -1.43 9.19
CA ILE A 147 -9.03 -0.28 9.59
C ILE A 147 -8.28 0.29 8.40
N GLU A 148 -7.74 -0.56 7.52
CA GLU A 148 -6.98 -0.11 6.35
C GLU A 148 -7.88 0.58 5.31
N ILE A 149 -9.07 0.04 5.06
CA ILE A 149 -10.09 0.69 4.21
C ILE A 149 -10.44 2.07 4.78
N GLU A 150 -10.66 2.15 6.09
CA GLU A 150 -11.03 3.41 6.73
C GLU A 150 -9.91 4.46 6.67
N LYS A 151 -8.66 4.04 6.81
CA LYS A 151 -7.50 4.93 6.58
C LYS A 151 -7.45 5.44 5.14
N GLN A 152 -7.76 4.60 4.16
CA GLN A 152 -7.77 4.99 2.74
C GLN A 152 -8.88 5.99 2.40
N ASN A 153 -9.96 6.04 3.18
CA ASN A 153 -11.04 7.01 3.00
C ASN A 153 -10.62 8.46 3.28
N ARG A 154 -9.41 8.69 3.83
CA ARG A 154 -8.81 10.02 4.04
C ARG A 154 -9.76 11.00 4.74
N PHE A 155 -10.55 10.52 5.69
CA PHE A 155 -11.48 11.36 6.46
C PHE A 155 -10.77 12.55 7.13
N ASP A 156 -9.53 12.36 7.59
CA ASP A 156 -8.72 13.44 8.15
C ASP A 156 -8.50 14.59 7.16
N ASP A 157 -8.27 14.28 5.87
CA ASP A 157 -8.07 15.31 4.86
C ASP A 157 -9.39 16.00 4.49
N GLN A 158 -10.50 15.26 4.51
CA GLN A 158 -11.83 15.83 4.31
C GLN A 158 -12.20 16.76 5.48
N LEU A 159 -11.98 16.34 6.73
CA LEU A 159 -12.21 17.15 7.92
C LEU A 159 -11.35 18.40 7.94
N LYS A 160 -10.07 18.31 7.57
CA LYS A 160 -9.19 19.49 7.45
C LYS A 160 -9.71 20.49 6.42
N ARG A 161 -10.24 20.01 5.29
CA ARG A 161 -10.85 20.90 4.27
C ARG A 161 -12.10 21.58 4.80
N ILE A 162 -13.01 20.83 5.41
CA ILE A 162 -14.24 21.38 5.98
C ILE A 162 -13.91 22.42 7.07
N GLN A 163 -12.91 22.15 7.92
CA GLN A 163 -12.47 23.10 8.94
C GLN A 163 -11.91 24.38 8.31
N ALA A 164 -11.09 24.26 7.27
CA ALA A 164 -10.57 25.43 6.56
C ALA A 164 -11.69 26.27 5.93
N ASP A 165 -12.68 25.62 5.30
CA ASP A 165 -13.84 26.28 4.71
C ASP A 165 -14.68 27.00 5.79
N LEU A 166 -14.87 26.36 6.95
CA LEU A 166 -15.56 26.95 8.10
C LEU A 166 -14.83 28.21 8.62
N ASP A 167 -13.51 28.14 8.76
CA ASP A 167 -12.71 29.28 9.24
C ASP A 167 -12.83 30.48 8.30
N VAL A 168 -12.85 30.25 6.98
CA VAL A 168 -13.08 31.28 5.97
C VAL A 168 -14.45 31.91 6.13
N ILE A 169 -15.51 31.09 6.26
CA ILE A 169 -16.88 31.59 6.44
C ILE A 169 -17.00 32.42 7.72
N VAL A 170 -16.41 31.97 8.83
CA VAL A 170 -16.41 32.72 10.10
C VAL A 170 -15.70 34.07 9.92
N MET A 171 -14.57 34.09 9.21
CA MET A 171 -13.86 35.34 8.91
C MET A 171 -14.69 36.29 8.04
N GLU A 172 -15.37 35.78 7.01
CA GLU A 172 -16.22 36.58 6.13
C GLU A 172 -17.44 37.14 6.85
N ASN A 173 -18.12 36.32 7.65
CA ASN A 173 -19.24 36.76 8.47
C ASN A 173 -18.83 37.88 9.43
N LYS A 174 -17.68 37.73 10.10
CA LYS A 174 -17.14 38.78 10.97
C LYS A 174 -16.81 40.06 10.21
N LYS A 175 -16.31 39.97 8.97
CA LYS A 175 -16.11 41.16 8.12
C LYS A 175 -17.44 41.82 7.79
N LEU A 176 -18.45 41.04 7.41
CA LEU A 176 -19.79 41.55 7.08
C LEU A 176 -20.44 42.25 8.27
N GLU A 177 -20.39 41.67 9.47
CA GLU A 177 -20.87 42.30 10.71
C GLU A 177 -20.20 43.65 10.96
N ASN A 178 -18.88 43.76 10.74
CA ASN A 178 -18.16 45.01 10.90
C ASN A 178 -18.55 46.08 9.85
N VAL A 179 -18.90 45.68 8.63
CA VAL A 179 -19.41 46.61 7.61
C VAL A 179 -20.80 47.11 8.00
N LEU A 180 -21.71 46.21 8.37
CA LEU A 180 -23.07 46.56 8.80
C LEU A 180 -23.07 47.47 10.04
N ALA A 181 -22.14 47.25 10.97
CA ALA A 181 -21.98 48.11 12.14
C ALA A 181 -21.47 49.51 11.81
N LYS A 182 -20.69 49.68 10.72
CA LYS A 182 -20.19 50.98 10.27
C LYS A 182 -21.25 51.77 9.49
N ASP A 183 -22.11 51.09 8.74
CA ASP A 183 -23.19 51.73 7.97
C ASP A 183 -24.41 52.10 8.83
N SER A 184 -24.42 51.71 10.12
CA SER A 184 -25.49 52.03 11.09
C SER A 184 -25.18 53.27 11.96
N ILE A 185 -24.13 54.05 11.64
CA ILE A 185 -23.74 55.32 12.28
C ILE A 185 -23.85 56.44 11.24
#